data_AF-G3SVL6-F1
#
_entry.id   AF-G3SVL6-F1
#
_cell.length_a   1.000
_cell.length_b   1.000
_cell.length_c   1.000
_cell.angle_alpha   90.00
_cell.angle_beta   90.00
_cell.angle_gamma   90.00
#
_symmetry.space_group_name_H-M   'P 1'
#
loop_
_entity.id
_entity.type
_entity.pdbx_description
1 polymer ?
#
loop_
_entity_poly.entity_id
_entity_poly.type
_entity_poly.pdbx_seq_one_letter_code
_entity_poly.pdbx_strand_id
1 'polypeptide(L)'
;MCQVGEDYGEPVPDSPPPTPHLQSREQKYVKWCVKCKKGVPVLVIRAGDAFCRDCFKAYYVHKFRAVLGKNRLIFPGEKVLLAWSGGPSSSSMLRQVLEGLSRESAKQLRFVPGVVYVDEGAACGRSLEDRAETLAEVRSILHSTSLPWHDVALEEKVFGLPQSVLRHFSQEPASGDGAYKEAVDGFIRQQQGLGTEGARDSPSPALGGEQPSWPSPHNSQSPARPPLAGETEALCRLFNSVQTLTTKEELLQTLRTHLILHVARTHGYSKVMMGDSCTRLAIKLLTNLALGRGAFLAWDTGFADERHGDVVVVRPMREHTLKEVAFYNRLFAIPTVFTPAIHTKAPEKASIHRLMEAFVLRLQAQFPSTVSTVYRTSEKLVKAPRAGQAASPSRPCCLLCLCTLDIDSADSATAFGAQTATALSLRQAQAKEPTVPCCSPGLCGDQGCCRGVRPSEREELRARVIEELCYSCRVNMKDLPSVDPLPPYILTEAQLRSRRAQATQEIREFLIEDSEDEV
;
A
#
# COMPACT_ATOMS: atom_id res chain seq x y z
N MET A 1 20.42 14.79 34.15
CA MET A 1 21.84 15.13 34.00
C MET A 1 22.65 13.85 33.96
N CYS A 2 23.10 13.43 32.78
CA CYS A 2 24.19 12.48 32.61
C CYS A 2 25.06 13.05 31.50
N GLN A 3 26.31 13.34 31.85
CA GLN A 3 27.28 14.10 31.06
C GLN A 3 27.78 13.29 29.86
N VAL A 4 27.93 14.00 28.74
CA VAL A 4 28.66 13.55 27.55
C VAL A 4 30.14 13.80 27.82
N GLY A 5 30.95 12.76 27.76
CA GLY A 5 32.41 12.87 27.69
C GLY A 5 32.86 12.59 26.27
N GLU A 6 33.34 13.63 25.60
CA GLU A 6 34.21 13.53 24.43
C GLU A 6 35.64 13.23 24.93
N ASP A 7 36.33 12.24 24.34
CA ASP A 7 37.62 12.41 23.65
C ASP A 7 38.21 11.04 23.22
N TYR A 8 39.19 11.12 22.33
CA TYR A 8 40.15 10.14 21.81
C TYR A 8 39.88 9.59 20.42
N GLY A 9 40.51 10.27 19.45
CA GLY A 9 41.00 9.64 18.23
C GLY A 9 42.15 8.70 18.53
N GLU A 10 42.13 7.53 17.89
CA GLU A 10 43.27 6.64 17.73
C GLU A 10 43.34 6.14 16.26
N PRO A 11 44.55 5.84 15.75
CA PRO A 11 44.82 5.65 14.33
C PRO A 11 44.35 4.30 13.78
N VAL A 12 44.07 4.29 12.48
CA VAL A 12 43.66 3.11 11.69
C VAL A 12 44.80 2.07 11.66
N PRO A 13 44.56 0.79 12.04
CA PRO A 13 45.55 -0.25 11.85
C PRO A 13 45.52 -0.80 10.42
N ASP A 14 46.67 -0.72 9.73
CA ASP A 14 46.97 -1.42 8.48
C ASP A 14 47.10 -2.94 8.74
N SER A 15 45.99 -3.66 8.72
CA SER A 15 45.98 -5.11 8.45
C SER A 15 44.57 -5.56 8.02
N PRO A 16 44.45 -6.48 7.04
CA PRO A 16 43.15 -7.01 6.64
C PRO A 16 42.52 -7.77 7.82
N PRO A 17 41.19 -7.66 8.02
CA PRO A 17 40.52 -8.39 9.10
C PRO A 17 40.69 -9.90 8.88
N PRO A 18 40.87 -10.69 9.95
CA PRO A 18 41.01 -12.13 9.82
C PRO A 18 39.75 -12.69 9.17
N THR A 19 39.94 -13.50 8.12
CA THR A 19 38.90 -14.32 7.52
C THR A 19 38.16 -15.10 8.60
N PRO A 20 36.81 -15.12 8.61
CA PRO A 20 36.07 -15.87 9.62
C PRO A 20 36.39 -17.34 9.43
N HIS A 21 37.24 -17.88 10.32
CA HIS A 21 37.40 -19.30 10.49
C HIS A 21 36.02 -19.90 10.76
N LEU A 22 35.56 -20.74 9.83
CA LEU A 22 34.45 -21.68 10.01
C LEU A 22 34.83 -22.67 11.12
N GLN A 23 34.78 -22.21 12.37
CA GLN A 23 34.76 -23.11 13.51
C GLN A 23 33.40 -23.80 13.49
N SER A 24 33.45 -25.09 13.21
CA SER A 24 32.38 -26.07 13.28
C SER A 24 31.72 -26.03 14.67
N ARG A 25 30.75 -25.14 14.83
CA ARG A 25 29.85 -25.15 15.97
C ARG A 25 28.96 -26.38 15.81
N GLU A 26 29.20 -27.41 16.62
CA GLU A 26 28.37 -28.62 16.70
C GLU A 26 26.89 -28.23 16.85
N GLN A 27 26.19 -28.16 15.73
CA GLN A 27 24.74 -28.03 15.71
C GLN A 27 24.20 -29.36 16.22
N LYS A 28 23.70 -29.37 17.46
CA LYS A 28 22.85 -30.46 17.98
C LYS A 28 21.81 -30.79 16.91
N TYR A 29 22.05 -31.86 16.17
CA TYR A 29 21.16 -32.30 15.11
C TYR A 29 19.81 -32.61 15.74
N VAL A 30 18.81 -31.76 15.46
CA VAL A 30 17.45 -32.01 15.90
C VAL A 30 16.95 -33.23 15.13
N LYS A 31 16.93 -34.40 15.78
CA LYS A 31 16.64 -35.67 15.12
C LYS A 31 15.20 -35.79 14.61
N TRP A 32 14.25 -35.09 15.25
CA TRP A 32 12.82 -35.29 15.01
C TRP A 32 12.06 -33.98 14.91
N CYS A 33 11.01 -33.95 14.09
CA CYS A 33 10.14 -32.79 13.97
C CYS A 33 9.52 -32.41 15.32
N VAL A 34 9.57 -31.13 15.66
CA VAL A 34 9.06 -30.59 16.92
C VAL A 34 7.55 -30.86 17.11
N LYS A 35 6.78 -30.93 16.02
CA LYS A 35 5.32 -31.06 16.04
C LYS A 35 4.83 -32.51 16.08
N CYS A 36 5.27 -33.36 15.15
CA CYS A 36 4.79 -34.75 15.07
C CYS A 36 5.70 -35.77 15.75
N LYS A 37 6.91 -35.38 16.17
CA LYS A 37 7.93 -36.25 16.80
C LYS A 37 8.38 -37.47 15.99
N LYS A 38 7.95 -37.60 14.72
CA LYS A 38 8.25 -38.74 13.84
C LYS A 38 8.92 -38.34 12.53
N GLY A 39 8.48 -37.24 11.93
CA GLY A 39 9.00 -36.78 10.64
C GLY A 39 10.43 -36.24 10.76
N VAL A 40 11.24 -36.48 9.74
CA VAL A 40 12.59 -35.91 9.61
C VAL A 40 12.47 -34.40 9.40
N PRO A 41 13.13 -33.56 10.21
CA PRO A 41 13.13 -32.12 10.00
C PRO A 41 13.83 -31.74 8.71
N VAL A 42 13.19 -30.86 7.93
CA VAL A 42 13.74 -30.33 6.66
C VAL A 42 14.07 -28.84 6.75
N LEU A 43 13.61 -28.16 7.82
CA LEU A 43 13.86 -26.74 8.04
C LEU A 43 13.85 -26.40 9.53
N VAL A 44 14.50 -25.27 9.84
CA VAL A 44 14.55 -24.68 11.18
C VAL A 44 14.13 -23.21 11.09
N ILE A 45 12.95 -22.87 11.59
CA ILE A 45 12.44 -21.48 11.57
C ILE A 45 13.20 -20.65 12.60
N ARG A 46 13.25 -21.14 13.84
CA ARG A 46 13.96 -20.58 15.00
C ARG A 46 14.79 -21.68 15.66
N ALA A 47 15.78 -21.32 16.46
CA ALA A 47 16.54 -22.30 17.22
C ALA A 47 15.58 -23.15 18.09
N GLY A 48 15.62 -24.48 17.93
CA GLY A 48 14.70 -25.42 18.60
C GLY A 48 13.41 -25.75 17.83
N ASP A 49 13.03 -24.94 16.84
CA ASP A 49 11.81 -25.11 16.04
C ASP A 49 12.11 -25.78 14.69
N ALA A 50 12.41 -27.08 14.74
CA ALA A 50 12.67 -27.89 13.55
C ALA A 50 11.40 -28.61 13.05
N PHE A 51 11.02 -28.42 11.78
CA PHE A 51 9.80 -28.97 11.21
C PHE A 51 10.08 -29.96 10.08
N CYS A 52 9.30 -31.05 10.00
CA CYS A 52 9.19 -31.82 8.76
C CYS A 52 8.32 -31.06 7.74
N ARG A 53 8.37 -31.50 6.48
CA ARG A 53 7.67 -30.87 5.35
C ARG A 53 6.18 -30.67 5.62
N ASP A 54 5.47 -31.71 6.06
CA ASP A 54 4.00 -31.67 6.22
C ASP A 54 3.56 -30.83 7.42
N CYS A 55 4.24 -30.98 8.56
CA CYS A 55 3.96 -30.17 9.74
C CYS A 55 4.21 -28.69 9.48
N PHE A 56 5.23 -28.35 8.68
CA PHE A 56 5.45 -26.98 8.27
C PHE A 56 4.34 -26.47 7.35
N LYS A 57 3.91 -27.26 6.35
CA LYS A 57 2.77 -26.89 5.48
C LYS A 57 1.53 -26.57 6.31
N ALA A 58 1.16 -27.47 7.22
CA ALA A 58 0.00 -27.30 8.09
C ALA A 58 0.13 -26.05 8.98
N TYR A 59 1.30 -25.83 9.58
CA TYR A 59 1.59 -24.63 10.37
C TYR A 59 1.43 -23.33 9.54
N TYR A 60 2.02 -23.31 8.35
CA TYR A 60 2.04 -22.15 7.47
C TYR A 60 0.64 -21.79 6.95
N VAL A 61 -0.13 -22.80 6.53
CA VAL A 61 -1.53 -22.67 6.10
C VAL A 61 -2.42 -22.23 7.25
N HIS A 62 -2.27 -22.84 8.43
CA HIS A 62 -3.05 -22.49 9.61
C HIS A 62 -2.87 -21.00 9.97
N LYS A 63 -1.64 -20.49 9.95
CA LYS A 63 -1.34 -19.08 10.26
C LYS A 63 -2.13 -18.11 9.37
N PHE A 64 -2.14 -18.36 8.06
CA PHE A 64 -2.91 -17.55 7.09
C PHE A 64 -4.42 -17.57 7.39
N ARG A 65 -4.98 -18.78 7.60
CA ARG A 65 -6.41 -18.94 7.87
C ARG A 65 -6.84 -18.36 9.21
N ALA A 66 -5.99 -18.48 10.23
CA ALA A 66 -6.24 -17.91 11.55
C ALA A 66 -6.31 -16.38 11.49
N VAL A 67 -5.45 -15.73 10.71
CA VAL A 67 -5.49 -14.28 10.49
C VAL A 67 -6.83 -13.87 9.85
N LEU A 68 -7.27 -14.56 8.78
CA LEU A 68 -8.56 -14.25 8.15
C LEU A 68 -9.74 -14.50 9.12
N GLY A 69 -9.75 -15.64 9.81
CA GLY A 69 -10.83 -16.04 10.72
C GLY A 69 -10.90 -15.24 12.02
N LYS A 70 -9.79 -14.62 12.47
CA LYS A 70 -9.76 -13.72 13.63
C LYS A 70 -10.36 -12.36 13.32
N ASN A 71 -10.14 -11.84 12.11
CA ASN A 71 -10.57 -10.48 11.75
C ASN A 71 -11.94 -10.43 11.08
N ARG A 72 -12.36 -11.50 10.38
CA ARG A 72 -13.73 -11.66 9.81
C ARG A 72 -14.23 -10.47 8.97
N LEU A 73 -13.32 -9.83 8.21
CA LEU A 73 -13.66 -8.66 7.38
C LEU A 73 -14.10 -9.01 5.95
N ILE A 74 -13.99 -10.27 5.53
CA ILE A 74 -14.29 -10.69 4.16
C ILE A 74 -15.49 -11.64 4.19
N PHE A 75 -16.62 -11.14 3.70
CA PHE A 75 -17.89 -11.85 3.71
C PHE A 75 -17.98 -12.82 2.51
N PRO A 76 -18.77 -13.90 2.64
CA PRO A 76 -19.05 -14.79 1.52
C PRO A 76 -19.61 -14.04 0.31
N GLY A 77 -19.16 -14.40 -0.89
CA GLY A 77 -19.58 -13.77 -2.15
C GLY A 77 -18.91 -12.42 -2.47
N GLU A 78 -18.21 -11.78 -1.53
CA GLU A 78 -17.49 -10.54 -1.82
C GLU A 78 -16.41 -10.72 -2.87
N LYS A 79 -16.24 -9.73 -3.74
CA LYS A 79 -15.13 -9.68 -4.69
C LYS A 79 -13.88 -9.14 -4.01
N VAL A 80 -12.79 -9.91 -4.05
CA VAL A 80 -11.51 -9.57 -3.43
C VAL A 80 -10.40 -9.50 -4.47
N LEU A 81 -9.74 -8.36 -4.58
CA LEU A 81 -8.60 -8.17 -5.48
C LEU A 81 -7.29 -8.55 -4.79
N LEU A 82 -6.51 -9.45 -5.38
CA LEU A 82 -5.19 -9.86 -4.89
C LEU A 82 -4.13 -9.02 -5.59
N ALA A 83 -3.45 -8.14 -4.86
CA ALA A 83 -2.31 -7.41 -5.39
C ALA A 83 -1.09 -8.35 -5.46
N TRP A 84 -0.76 -8.78 -6.68
CA TRP A 84 0.31 -9.73 -6.94
C TRP A 84 1.45 -9.07 -7.71
N SER A 85 2.64 -9.06 -7.10
CA SER A 85 3.83 -8.43 -7.66
C SER A 85 4.83 -9.41 -8.28
N GLY A 86 4.51 -10.71 -8.32
CA GLY A 86 5.47 -11.76 -8.68
C GLY A 86 6.46 -12.15 -7.58
N GLY A 87 6.65 -11.30 -6.57
CA GLY A 87 7.59 -11.54 -5.48
C GLY A 87 7.19 -12.68 -4.51
N PRO A 88 8.10 -13.08 -3.60
CA PRO A 88 7.90 -14.27 -2.76
C PRO A 88 6.63 -14.23 -1.88
N SER A 89 6.36 -13.10 -1.21
CA SER A 89 5.24 -12.99 -0.30
C SER A 89 3.89 -12.95 -1.01
N SER A 90 3.81 -12.25 -2.14
CA SER A 90 2.58 -12.14 -2.93
C SER A 90 2.26 -13.45 -3.66
N SER A 91 3.26 -14.16 -4.19
CA SER A 91 3.07 -15.52 -4.74
C SER A 91 2.65 -16.54 -3.68
N SER A 92 3.23 -16.47 -2.48
CA SER A 92 2.78 -17.31 -1.36
C SER A 92 1.33 -17.01 -1.01
N MET A 93 0.95 -15.73 -0.89
CA MET A 93 -0.43 -15.32 -0.65
C MET A 93 -1.39 -15.87 -1.71
N LEU A 94 -1.04 -15.74 -3.00
CA LEU A 94 -1.82 -16.26 -4.11
C LEU A 94 -2.02 -17.78 -3.99
N ARG A 95 -0.96 -18.53 -3.71
CA ARG A 95 -1.04 -19.99 -3.48
C ARG A 95 -1.97 -20.34 -2.31
N GLN A 96 -1.91 -19.59 -1.21
CA GLN A 96 -2.74 -19.82 -0.03
C GLN A 96 -4.22 -19.55 -0.32
N VAL A 97 -4.52 -18.55 -1.14
CA VAL A 97 -5.89 -18.29 -1.61
C VAL A 97 -6.35 -19.43 -2.52
N LEU A 98 -5.56 -19.85 -3.50
CA LEU A 98 -5.89 -20.96 -4.40
C LEU A 98 -6.14 -22.28 -3.63
N GLU A 99 -5.29 -22.64 -2.66
CA GLU A 99 -5.54 -23.80 -1.80
C GLU A 99 -6.77 -23.60 -0.89
N GLY A 100 -7.02 -22.36 -0.46
CA GLY A 100 -8.16 -22.02 0.37
C GLY A 100 -9.51 -22.12 -0.33
N LEU A 101 -9.55 -21.89 -1.64
CA LEU A 101 -10.75 -22.00 -2.48
C LEU A 101 -11.09 -23.45 -2.88
N SER A 102 -10.14 -24.37 -2.79
CA SER A 102 -10.37 -25.78 -3.15
C SER A 102 -11.50 -26.40 -2.31
N ARG A 103 -12.38 -27.16 -2.98
CA ARG A 103 -13.52 -27.87 -2.37
C ARG A 103 -13.08 -28.91 -1.33
N GLU A 104 -11.85 -29.40 -1.44
CA GLU A 104 -11.25 -30.35 -0.50
C GLU A 104 -10.84 -29.70 0.84
N SER A 105 -10.94 -28.37 0.95
CA SER A 105 -10.59 -27.64 2.15
C SER A 105 -11.74 -27.64 3.18
N ALA A 106 -11.51 -28.24 4.35
CA ALA A 106 -12.49 -28.28 5.45
C ALA A 106 -13.01 -26.90 5.94
N LYS A 107 -12.37 -25.80 5.56
CA LYS A 107 -12.78 -24.42 5.91
C LYS A 107 -12.84 -23.49 4.69
N GLN A 108 -13.26 -23.99 3.52
CA GLN A 108 -13.19 -23.31 2.22
C GLN A 108 -13.42 -21.78 2.29
N LEU A 109 -12.55 -21.02 1.62
CA LEU A 109 -12.72 -19.58 1.43
C LEU A 109 -13.87 -19.33 0.45
N ARG A 110 -14.75 -18.38 0.78
CA ARG A 110 -16.03 -18.19 0.06
C ARG A 110 -16.18 -16.86 -0.66
N PHE A 111 -15.09 -16.12 -0.80
CA PHE A 111 -15.06 -14.88 -1.58
C PHE A 111 -14.65 -15.16 -3.02
N VAL A 112 -14.91 -14.22 -3.92
CA VAL A 112 -14.57 -14.29 -5.34
C VAL A 112 -13.27 -13.54 -5.58
N PRO A 113 -12.14 -14.21 -5.86
CA PRO A 113 -10.86 -13.54 -6.04
C PRO A 113 -10.67 -13.07 -7.48
N GLY A 114 -9.97 -11.96 -7.65
CA GLY A 114 -9.27 -11.62 -8.89
C GLY A 114 -7.85 -11.16 -8.59
N VAL A 115 -6.98 -11.10 -9.58
CA VAL A 115 -5.56 -10.74 -9.42
C VAL A 115 -5.27 -9.43 -10.15
N VAL A 116 -4.44 -8.56 -9.57
CA VAL A 116 -3.87 -7.41 -10.27
C VAL A 116 -2.36 -7.47 -10.22
N TYR A 117 -1.73 -7.30 -11.39
CA TYR A 117 -0.30 -7.08 -11.56
C TYR A 117 -0.08 -5.67 -12.10
N VAL A 118 0.81 -4.91 -11.47
CA VAL A 118 1.19 -3.57 -11.92
C VAL A 118 2.62 -3.63 -12.45
N ASP A 119 2.81 -3.35 -13.73
CA ASP A 119 4.15 -3.18 -14.31
C ASP A 119 4.68 -1.78 -14.00
N GLU A 120 5.73 -1.74 -13.17
CA GLU A 120 6.43 -0.52 -12.76
C GLU A 120 7.74 -0.31 -13.54
N GLY A 121 8.00 -1.13 -14.57
CA GLY A 121 9.28 -1.21 -15.26
C GLY A 121 9.77 0.12 -15.83
N ALA A 122 8.86 0.96 -16.35
CA ALA A 122 9.18 2.30 -16.83
C ALA A 122 9.73 3.21 -15.72
N ALA A 123 9.09 3.23 -14.55
CA ALA A 123 9.57 4.02 -13.40
C ALA A 123 10.90 3.51 -12.85
N CYS A 124 11.20 2.21 -13.03
CA CYS A 124 12.46 1.59 -12.67
C CYS A 124 13.55 1.69 -13.76
N GLY A 125 13.29 2.36 -14.88
CA GLY A 125 14.26 2.54 -15.97
C GLY A 125 14.59 1.26 -16.73
N ARG A 126 13.67 0.29 -16.79
CA ARG A 126 13.87 -0.98 -17.50
C ARG A 126 13.64 -0.82 -19.01
N SER A 127 14.38 -1.60 -19.81
CA SER A 127 14.18 -1.68 -21.26
C SER A 127 12.81 -2.29 -21.59
N LEU A 128 12.30 -2.00 -22.79
CA LEU A 128 11.04 -2.60 -23.25
C LEU A 128 11.15 -4.12 -23.44
N GLU A 129 12.32 -4.61 -23.84
CA GLU A 129 12.62 -6.03 -24.02
C GLU A 129 12.55 -6.78 -22.68
N ASP A 130 13.29 -6.32 -21.66
CA ASP A 130 13.29 -6.92 -20.33
C ASP A 130 11.88 -6.96 -19.71
N ARG A 131 11.09 -5.90 -19.97
CA ARG A 131 9.71 -5.79 -19.51
C ARG A 131 8.81 -6.78 -20.22
N ALA A 132 8.94 -6.93 -21.54
CA ALA A 132 8.18 -7.90 -22.33
C ALA A 132 8.47 -9.35 -21.87
N GLU A 133 9.73 -9.68 -21.60
CA GLU A 133 10.12 -10.99 -21.06
C GLU A 133 9.50 -11.24 -19.67
N THR A 134 9.59 -10.25 -18.78
CA THR A 134 8.99 -10.34 -17.43
C THR A 134 7.47 -10.51 -17.52
N LEU A 135 6.81 -9.75 -18.39
CA LEU A 135 5.37 -9.83 -18.59
C LEU A 135 4.95 -11.18 -19.17
N ALA A 136 5.76 -11.78 -20.05
CA ALA A 136 5.50 -13.13 -20.56
C ALA A 136 5.54 -14.18 -19.44
N GLU A 137 6.53 -14.11 -18.55
CA GLU A 137 6.62 -14.98 -17.37
C GLU A 137 5.44 -14.77 -16.41
N VAL A 138 5.11 -13.51 -16.13
CA VAL A 138 3.96 -13.10 -15.30
C VAL A 138 2.66 -13.67 -15.86
N ARG A 139 2.39 -13.49 -17.15
CA ARG A 139 1.18 -13.98 -17.81
C ARG A 139 1.11 -15.51 -17.76
N SER A 140 2.22 -16.20 -17.98
CA SER A 140 2.30 -17.67 -17.85
C SER A 140 1.84 -18.14 -16.46
N ILE A 141 2.32 -17.49 -15.39
CA ILE A 141 1.89 -17.80 -14.02
C ILE A 141 0.41 -17.49 -13.82
N LEU A 142 -0.07 -16.31 -14.25
CA LEU A 142 -1.46 -15.91 -14.09
C LEU A 142 -2.43 -16.87 -14.80
N HIS A 143 -2.10 -17.29 -16.02
CA HIS A 143 -2.86 -18.28 -16.78
C HIS A 143 -3.00 -19.61 -16.02
N SER A 144 -1.97 -20.05 -15.30
CA SER A 144 -2.03 -21.27 -14.50
C SER A 144 -2.98 -21.20 -13.29
N THR A 145 -3.40 -20.01 -12.87
CA THR A 145 -4.22 -19.84 -11.67
C THR A 145 -5.72 -20.00 -11.88
N SER A 146 -6.20 -19.93 -13.12
CA SER A 146 -7.64 -19.94 -13.48
C SER A 146 -8.49 -18.82 -12.83
N LEU A 147 -7.88 -17.78 -12.28
CA LEU A 147 -8.57 -16.62 -11.71
C LEU A 147 -8.69 -15.48 -12.74
N PRO A 148 -9.69 -14.60 -12.63
CA PRO A 148 -9.68 -13.34 -13.40
C PRO A 148 -8.49 -12.49 -12.98
N TRP A 149 -7.74 -11.96 -13.94
CA TRP A 149 -6.55 -11.16 -13.69
C TRP A 149 -6.53 -9.88 -14.53
N HIS A 150 -5.82 -8.87 -14.01
CA HIS A 150 -5.65 -7.54 -14.59
C HIS A 150 -4.15 -7.22 -14.63
N ASP A 151 -3.54 -7.17 -15.80
CA ASP A 151 -2.19 -6.63 -15.97
C ASP A 151 -2.27 -5.17 -16.41
N VAL A 152 -1.60 -4.28 -15.68
CA VAL A 152 -1.68 -2.84 -15.95
C VAL A 152 -0.30 -2.22 -15.89
N ALA A 153 0.11 -1.52 -16.94
CA ALA A 153 1.31 -0.71 -16.93
C ALA A 153 1.07 0.60 -16.16
N LEU A 154 2.01 0.97 -15.29
CA LEU A 154 1.89 2.17 -14.46
C LEU A 154 1.73 3.42 -15.35
N GLU A 155 2.53 3.54 -16.41
CA GLU A 155 2.49 4.69 -17.32
C GLU A 155 1.16 4.81 -18.09
N GLU A 156 0.51 3.69 -18.44
CA GLU A 156 -0.68 3.68 -19.30
C GLU A 156 -1.91 4.24 -18.59
N LYS A 157 -2.02 3.98 -17.28
CA LYS A 157 -3.23 4.34 -16.52
C LYS A 157 -3.03 5.51 -15.59
N VAL A 158 -1.83 5.74 -15.03
CA VAL A 158 -1.64 6.75 -13.99
C VAL A 158 -2.02 8.16 -14.45
N PHE A 159 -1.71 8.55 -15.69
CA PHE A 159 -2.07 9.88 -16.20
C PHE A 159 -3.55 10.03 -16.57
N GLY A 160 -4.26 8.91 -16.78
CA GLY A 160 -5.69 8.87 -17.12
C GLY A 160 -6.61 8.51 -15.95
N LEU A 161 -6.10 8.41 -14.72
CA LEU A 161 -6.93 8.05 -13.56
C LEU A 161 -8.00 9.12 -13.28
N PRO A 162 -9.21 8.72 -12.84
CA PRO A 162 -10.22 9.68 -12.40
C PRO A 162 -9.92 10.24 -11.02
N GLN A 163 -10.39 11.47 -10.75
CA GLN A 163 -10.30 12.11 -9.43
C GLN A 163 -10.95 11.30 -8.30
N SER A 164 -11.91 10.42 -8.62
CA SER A 164 -12.56 9.54 -7.65
C SER A 164 -11.57 8.66 -6.88
N VAL A 165 -10.39 8.39 -7.45
CA VAL A 165 -9.30 7.67 -6.75
C VAL A 165 -8.89 8.39 -5.46
N LEU A 166 -8.90 9.72 -5.47
CA LEU A 166 -8.50 10.60 -4.35
C LEU A 166 -9.67 10.98 -3.43
N ARG A 167 -10.80 10.25 -3.50
CA ARG A 167 -11.97 10.49 -2.66
C ARG A 167 -12.21 9.34 -1.70
N HIS A 168 -12.65 9.70 -0.50
CA HIS A 168 -13.20 8.79 0.49
C HIS A 168 -14.69 8.60 0.22
N PHE A 169 -15.16 7.35 0.20
CA PHE A 169 -16.58 7.03 0.07
C PHE A 169 -17.08 6.44 1.38
N SER A 170 -17.99 7.15 2.06
CA SER A 170 -18.59 6.65 3.29
C SER A 170 -19.41 5.39 3.00
N GLN A 171 -19.12 4.30 3.71
CA GLN A 171 -19.99 3.13 3.79
C GLN A 171 -20.54 3.00 5.21
N GLU A 172 -21.80 2.59 5.33
CA GLU A 172 -22.35 2.13 6.59
C GLU A 172 -21.62 0.84 7.01
N PRO A 173 -21.10 0.77 8.24
CA PRO A 173 -20.42 -0.44 8.70
C PRO A 173 -21.41 -1.59 8.76
N ALA A 174 -21.19 -2.63 7.94
CA ALA A 174 -21.85 -3.93 8.11
C ALA A 174 -21.45 -4.47 9.50
N SER A 175 -22.40 -4.42 10.42
CA SER A 175 -22.16 -4.43 11.86
C SER A 175 -22.25 -5.83 12.48
N GLY A 176 -21.19 -6.23 13.19
CA GLY A 176 -21.22 -7.25 14.26
C GLY A 176 -20.72 -8.66 13.92
N ASP A 177 -20.14 -9.35 14.92
CA ASP A 177 -19.68 -10.74 14.82
C ASP A 177 -20.83 -11.74 14.52
N GLY A 178 -22.07 -11.37 14.91
CA GLY A 178 -23.29 -12.08 14.56
C GLY A 178 -23.61 -12.02 13.06
N ALA A 179 -23.51 -10.84 12.44
CA ALA A 179 -23.80 -10.64 11.02
C ALA A 179 -22.85 -11.45 10.11
N TYR A 180 -21.58 -11.60 10.51
CA TYR A 180 -20.63 -12.44 9.77
C TYR A 180 -21.06 -13.91 9.77
N LYS A 181 -21.39 -14.45 10.95
CA LYS A 181 -21.82 -15.85 11.08
C LYS A 181 -23.12 -16.09 10.33
N GLU A 182 -24.08 -15.18 10.43
CA GLU A 182 -25.36 -15.26 9.70
C GLU A 182 -25.17 -15.22 8.18
N ALA A 183 -24.28 -14.35 7.67
CA ALA A 183 -23.94 -14.30 6.24
C ALA A 183 -23.29 -15.62 5.77
N VAL A 184 -22.42 -16.20 6.59
CA VAL A 184 -21.80 -17.50 6.33
C VAL A 184 -22.84 -18.61 6.29
N ASP A 185 -23.72 -18.70 7.29
CA ASP A 185 -24.76 -19.74 7.39
C ASP A 185 -25.82 -19.60 6.28
N GLY A 186 -26.21 -18.37 5.94
CA GLY A 186 -27.07 -18.06 4.79
C GLY A 186 -26.47 -18.54 3.47
N PHE A 187 -25.18 -18.26 3.25
CA PHE A 187 -24.47 -18.70 2.04
C PHE A 187 -24.35 -20.23 1.94
N ILE A 188 -24.15 -20.95 3.05
CA ILE A 188 -24.14 -22.43 3.05
C ILE A 188 -25.50 -22.96 2.61
N ARG A 189 -26.58 -22.44 3.21
CA ARG A 189 -27.95 -22.87 2.90
C ARG A 189 -28.28 -22.64 1.43
N GLN A 190 -27.87 -21.51 0.85
CA GLN A 190 -28.07 -21.22 -0.56
C GLN A 190 -27.33 -22.21 -1.48
N GLN A 191 -26.08 -22.57 -1.16
CA GLN A 191 -25.32 -23.56 -1.93
C GLN A 191 -25.87 -24.99 -1.79
N GLN A 192 -26.43 -25.34 -0.64
CA GLN A 192 -27.04 -26.66 -0.40
C GLN A 192 -28.43 -26.77 -1.03
N GLY A 193 -29.23 -25.69 -1.02
CA GLY A 193 -30.56 -25.65 -1.64
C GLY A 193 -30.55 -25.89 -3.15
N LEU A 194 -29.56 -25.32 -3.85
CA LEU A 194 -29.34 -25.56 -5.28
C LEU A 194 -28.93 -27.01 -5.63
N GLY A 195 -28.61 -27.84 -4.64
CA GLY A 195 -28.25 -29.25 -4.82
C GLY A 195 -29.40 -30.25 -4.61
N THR A 196 -30.62 -29.81 -4.26
CA THR A 196 -31.69 -30.73 -3.80
C THR A 196 -33.01 -30.66 -4.57
N GLU A 197 -33.13 -29.84 -5.62
CA GLU A 197 -34.31 -29.78 -6.49
C GLU A 197 -34.12 -30.53 -7.82
N GLY A 198 -33.72 -31.81 -7.73
CA GLY A 198 -33.50 -32.66 -8.90
C GLY A 198 -33.66 -34.14 -8.61
N ALA A 199 -34.82 -34.56 -8.07
CA ALA A 199 -35.13 -35.97 -7.90
C ALA A 199 -36.64 -36.26 -7.96
N ARG A 200 -37.25 -36.13 -9.16
CA ARG A 200 -38.38 -36.96 -9.61
C ARG A 200 -38.32 -37.19 -11.14
N ASP A 201 -37.99 -38.43 -11.49
CA ASP A 201 -38.32 -39.24 -12.68
C ASP A 201 -38.10 -38.72 -14.12
N SER A 202 -37.00 -39.13 -14.76
CA SER A 202 -36.94 -39.88 -16.05
C SER A 202 -35.48 -40.01 -16.62
N PRO A 203 -35.18 -40.99 -17.50
CA PRO A 203 -33.84 -41.62 -17.60
C PRO A 203 -32.84 -40.98 -18.58
N SER A 204 -31.57 -41.27 -18.32
CA SER A 204 -30.29 -40.71 -18.82
C SER A 204 -30.01 -40.83 -20.34
N PRO A 205 -29.00 -40.14 -20.93
CA PRO A 205 -27.60 -40.52 -20.72
C PRO A 205 -26.52 -39.39 -20.73
N ALA A 206 -25.34 -39.79 -20.21
CA ALA A 206 -23.99 -39.27 -20.43
C ALA A 206 -23.39 -38.30 -19.38
N LEU A 207 -22.30 -38.79 -18.79
CA LEU A 207 -21.45 -38.20 -17.77
C LEU A 207 -20.71 -36.94 -18.25
N GLY A 208 -20.80 -35.87 -17.47
CA GLY A 208 -19.89 -34.73 -17.48
C GLY A 208 -20.02 -33.98 -16.16
N GLY A 209 -18.99 -34.01 -15.32
CA GLY A 209 -19.01 -33.35 -14.01
C GLY A 209 -19.03 -31.84 -14.15
N GLU A 210 -20.17 -31.21 -13.89
CA GLU A 210 -20.32 -29.76 -13.88
C GLU A 210 -19.70 -29.16 -12.59
N GLN A 211 -18.50 -28.60 -12.75
CA GLN A 211 -18.02 -27.53 -11.87
C GLN A 211 -18.99 -26.34 -11.93
N PRO A 212 -19.11 -25.50 -10.88
CA PRO A 212 -19.88 -24.28 -10.96
C PRO A 212 -19.21 -23.41 -12.03
N SER A 213 -19.86 -23.32 -13.19
CA SER A 213 -19.49 -22.42 -14.26
C SER A 213 -19.64 -21.00 -13.72
N TRP A 214 -18.51 -20.35 -13.43
CA TRP A 214 -18.46 -18.93 -13.16
C TRP A 214 -19.12 -18.21 -14.34
N PRO A 215 -20.11 -17.32 -14.11
CA PRO A 215 -20.59 -16.47 -15.18
C PRO A 215 -19.40 -15.66 -15.68
N SER A 216 -18.97 -15.94 -16.92
CA SER A 216 -17.89 -15.20 -17.56
C SER A 216 -18.30 -13.72 -17.60
N PRO A 217 -17.65 -12.81 -16.86
CA PRO A 217 -17.75 -11.42 -17.23
C PRO A 217 -17.12 -11.36 -18.61
N HIS A 218 -17.87 -10.85 -19.59
CA HIS A 218 -17.34 -10.55 -20.92
C HIS A 218 -15.92 -10.01 -20.78
N ASN A 219 -14.99 -10.77 -21.33
CA ASN A 219 -13.58 -10.43 -21.40
C ASN A 219 -13.49 -9.25 -22.37
N SER A 220 -13.85 -8.05 -21.90
CA SER A 220 -13.53 -6.79 -22.55
C SER A 220 -12.03 -6.53 -22.34
N GLN A 221 -11.20 -7.49 -22.75
CA GLN A 221 -9.82 -7.23 -23.08
C GLN A 221 -9.88 -6.34 -24.32
N SER A 222 -9.94 -5.03 -24.09
CA SER A 222 -9.37 -4.11 -25.07
C SER A 222 -7.95 -4.63 -25.30
N PRO A 223 -7.53 -4.91 -26.55
CA PRO A 223 -6.19 -5.39 -26.82
C PRO A 223 -5.23 -4.43 -26.10
N ALA A 224 -4.31 -4.99 -25.31
CA ALA A 224 -3.31 -4.22 -24.59
C ALA A 224 -2.65 -3.28 -25.59
N ARG A 225 -3.05 -2.01 -25.55
CA ARG A 225 -2.50 -0.99 -26.44
C ARG A 225 -1.05 -0.87 -25.99
N PRO A 226 -0.05 -0.98 -26.89
CA PRO A 226 1.32 -0.71 -26.49
C PRO A 226 1.36 0.67 -25.81
N PRO A 227 2.06 0.80 -24.68
CA PRO A 227 2.10 2.06 -23.95
C PRO A 227 2.46 3.18 -24.94
N LEU A 228 1.68 4.25 -24.95
CA LEU A 228 1.96 5.36 -25.83
C LEU A 228 3.34 5.89 -25.43
N ALA A 229 4.29 5.96 -26.37
CA ALA A 229 5.66 6.37 -26.07
C ALA A 229 5.72 7.69 -25.26
N GLY A 230 4.75 8.59 -25.46
CA GLY A 230 4.60 9.82 -24.70
C GLY A 230 4.23 9.63 -23.22
N GLU A 231 3.45 8.62 -22.85
CA GLU A 231 3.10 8.32 -21.45
C GLU A 231 4.30 7.75 -20.69
N THR A 232 5.05 6.85 -21.32
CA THR A 232 6.30 6.33 -20.78
C THR A 232 7.31 7.47 -20.57
N GLU A 233 7.46 8.35 -21.56
CA GLU A 233 8.36 9.50 -21.45
C GLU A 233 7.91 10.47 -20.34
N ALA A 234 6.60 10.74 -20.20
CA ALA A 234 6.06 11.58 -19.14
C ALA A 234 6.35 11.00 -17.75
N LEU A 235 6.18 9.68 -17.58
CA LEU A 235 6.51 9.01 -16.32
C LEU A 235 8.02 9.10 -16.01
N CYS A 236 8.87 8.84 -17.00
CA CYS A 236 10.32 8.97 -16.86
C CYS A 236 10.71 10.41 -16.49
N ARG A 237 10.10 11.42 -17.13
CA ARG A 237 10.31 12.83 -16.81
C ARG A 237 9.94 13.15 -15.36
N LEU A 238 8.79 12.64 -14.87
CA LEU A 238 8.39 12.78 -13.47
C LEU A 238 9.44 12.17 -12.52
N PHE A 239 9.81 10.91 -12.72
CA PHE A 239 10.74 10.22 -11.83
C PHE A 239 12.19 10.74 -11.91
N ASN A 240 12.62 11.30 -13.04
CA ASN A 240 13.92 11.94 -13.18
C ASN A 240 13.97 13.32 -12.51
N SER A 241 12.83 14.00 -12.35
CA SER A 241 12.77 15.31 -11.68
C SER A 241 12.89 15.22 -10.16
N VAL A 242 12.65 14.05 -9.56
CA VAL A 242 12.73 13.83 -8.11
C VAL A 242 14.18 13.69 -7.67
N GLN A 243 14.59 14.47 -6.66
CA GLN A 243 15.98 14.56 -6.22
C GLN A 243 16.47 13.34 -5.44
N THR A 244 15.65 12.81 -4.52
CA THR A 244 16.08 11.74 -3.60
C THR A 244 15.45 10.39 -3.93
N LEU A 245 16.18 9.29 -3.67
CA LEU A 245 15.65 7.95 -3.88
C LEU A 245 14.47 7.64 -2.95
N THR A 246 14.49 8.15 -1.71
CA THR A 246 13.38 8.01 -0.76
C THR A 246 12.08 8.58 -1.33
N THR A 247 12.12 9.79 -1.91
CA THR A 247 10.93 10.38 -2.52
C THR A 247 10.47 9.62 -3.76
N LYS A 248 11.39 9.07 -4.57
CA LYS A 248 11.01 8.20 -5.70
C LYS A 248 10.28 6.94 -5.23
N GLU A 249 10.76 6.30 -4.15
CA GLU A 249 10.12 5.13 -3.56
C GLU A 249 8.71 5.44 -3.02
N GLU A 250 8.55 6.55 -2.29
CA GLU A 250 7.25 6.98 -1.76
C GLU A 250 6.28 7.38 -2.88
N LEU A 251 6.75 8.11 -3.90
CA LEU A 251 5.92 8.48 -5.05
C LEU A 251 5.44 7.23 -5.81
N LEU A 252 6.34 6.28 -6.07
CA LEU A 252 5.97 5.02 -6.73
C LEU A 252 4.93 4.24 -5.92
N GLN A 253 5.12 4.14 -4.60
CA GLN A 253 4.16 3.48 -3.72
C GLN A 253 2.79 4.17 -3.74
N THR A 254 2.75 5.50 -3.75
CA THR A 254 1.51 6.28 -3.86
C THR A 254 0.80 6.00 -5.19
N LEU A 255 1.50 6.14 -6.32
CA LEU A 255 0.92 5.94 -7.66
C LEU A 255 0.42 4.51 -7.87
N ARG A 256 1.19 3.51 -7.42
CA ARG A 256 0.75 2.10 -7.42
C ARG A 256 -0.52 1.90 -6.60
N THR A 257 -0.60 2.50 -5.42
CA THR A 257 -1.78 2.36 -4.55
C THR A 257 -3.01 2.98 -5.20
N HIS A 258 -2.87 4.16 -5.82
CA HIS A 258 -3.93 4.81 -6.59
C HIS A 258 -4.42 3.94 -7.75
N LEU A 259 -3.49 3.33 -8.48
CA LEU A 259 -3.83 2.45 -9.59
C LEU A 259 -4.56 1.18 -9.13
N ILE A 260 -4.08 0.52 -8.07
CA ILE A 260 -4.73 -0.67 -7.51
C ILE A 260 -6.15 -0.33 -7.02
N LEU A 261 -6.34 0.80 -6.35
CA LEU A 261 -7.65 1.27 -5.92
C LEU A 261 -8.59 1.56 -7.10
N HIS A 262 -8.06 2.16 -8.17
CA HIS A 262 -8.83 2.37 -9.39
C HIS A 262 -9.31 1.04 -9.97
N VAL A 263 -8.41 0.06 -10.15
CA VAL A 263 -8.75 -1.27 -10.67
C VAL A 263 -9.79 -1.95 -9.78
N ALA A 264 -9.63 -1.83 -8.46
CA ALA A 264 -10.59 -2.37 -7.48
C ALA A 264 -11.99 -1.78 -7.69
N ARG A 265 -12.10 -0.45 -7.74
CA ARG A 265 -13.38 0.27 -7.91
C ARG A 265 -14.05 -0.04 -9.26
N THR A 266 -13.28 0.00 -10.34
CA THR A 266 -13.78 -0.19 -11.72
C THR A 266 -14.38 -1.59 -11.92
N HIS A 267 -13.86 -2.61 -11.22
CA HIS A 267 -14.33 -4.00 -11.34
C HIS A 267 -15.20 -4.47 -10.16
N GLY A 268 -15.53 -3.56 -9.24
CA GLY A 268 -16.41 -3.81 -8.09
C GLY A 268 -15.79 -4.70 -7.01
N TYR A 269 -14.49 -4.65 -6.80
CA TYR A 269 -13.81 -5.30 -5.68
C TYR A 269 -13.95 -4.45 -4.41
N SER A 270 -14.58 -5.01 -3.37
CA SER A 270 -14.76 -4.31 -2.09
C SER A 270 -13.55 -4.44 -1.15
N LYS A 271 -12.64 -5.38 -1.44
CA LYS A 271 -11.44 -5.65 -0.64
C LYS A 271 -10.22 -5.83 -1.52
N VAL A 272 -9.05 -5.41 -1.05
CA VAL A 272 -7.75 -5.63 -1.70
C VAL A 272 -6.82 -6.39 -0.73
N MET A 273 -6.36 -7.59 -1.08
CA MET A 273 -5.34 -8.31 -0.31
C MET A 273 -3.93 -7.91 -0.76
N MET A 274 -3.10 -7.49 0.19
CA MET A 274 -1.68 -7.20 -0.01
C MET A 274 -0.79 -8.30 0.58
N GLY A 275 0.27 -8.66 -0.14
CA GLY A 275 1.29 -9.64 0.29
C GLY A 275 2.27 -9.13 1.37
N ASP A 276 1.81 -8.27 2.28
CA ASP A 276 2.64 -7.67 3.32
C ASP A 276 3.01 -8.70 4.40
N SER A 277 4.26 -9.14 4.40
CA SER A 277 4.79 -10.08 5.40
C SER A 277 5.09 -9.39 6.73
N CYS A 278 5.13 -10.14 7.83
CA CYS A 278 5.50 -9.62 9.16
C CYS A 278 6.83 -8.84 9.13
N THR A 279 7.84 -9.37 8.43
CA THR A 279 9.14 -8.69 8.28
C THR A 279 9.02 -7.38 7.49
N ARG A 280 8.25 -7.38 6.40
CA ARG A 280 8.01 -6.16 5.61
C ARG A 280 7.23 -5.12 6.41
N LEU A 281 6.25 -5.54 7.22
CA LEU A 281 5.50 -4.66 8.12
C LEU A 281 6.37 -4.05 9.22
N ALA A 282 7.29 -4.81 9.81
CA ALA A 282 8.24 -4.29 10.79
C ALA A 282 9.17 -3.22 10.18
N ILE A 283 9.69 -3.47 8.97
CA ILE A 283 10.49 -2.48 8.21
C ILE A 283 9.63 -1.25 7.90
N LYS A 284 8.41 -1.43 7.41
CA LYS A 284 7.48 -0.35 7.08
C LYS A 284 7.12 0.49 8.30
N LEU A 285 6.94 -0.12 9.47
CA LEU A 285 6.67 0.60 10.72
C LEU A 285 7.79 1.60 11.03
N LEU A 286 9.04 1.13 11.06
CA LEU A 286 10.20 1.96 11.41
C LEU A 286 10.52 2.98 10.32
N THR A 287 10.30 2.63 9.05
CA THR A 287 10.40 3.56 7.91
C THR A 287 9.38 4.68 8.05
N ASN A 288 8.11 4.35 8.29
CA ASN A 288 7.06 5.34 8.45
C ASN A 288 7.30 6.22 9.68
N LEU A 289 7.85 5.68 10.76
CA LEU A 289 8.26 6.47 11.92
C LEU A 289 9.36 7.48 11.55
N ALA A 290 10.41 7.04 10.85
CA ALA A 290 11.49 7.91 10.38
C ALA A 290 11.02 9.00 9.40
N LEU A 291 9.99 8.69 8.59
CA LEU A 291 9.35 9.64 7.65
C LEU A 291 8.32 10.57 8.31
N GLY A 292 8.13 10.50 9.64
CA GLY A 292 7.17 11.33 10.37
C GLY A 292 5.70 10.97 10.16
N ARG A 293 5.39 9.70 9.81
CA ARG A 293 4.03 9.18 9.58
C ARG A 293 3.43 8.51 10.83
N GLY A 294 3.83 8.97 12.02
CA GLY A 294 3.44 8.39 13.32
C GLY A 294 1.94 8.25 13.54
N ALA A 295 1.17 9.27 13.16
CA ALA A 295 -0.29 9.31 13.32
C ALA A 295 -1.04 8.21 12.55
N PHE A 296 -0.42 7.64 11.50
CA PHE A 296 -1.07 6.71 10.58
C PHE A 296 -0.56 5.27 10.70
N LEU A 297 0.38 5.01 11.62
CA LEU A 297 1.02 3.71 11.78
C LEU A 297 0.03 2.56 12.04
N ALA A 298 -1.03 2.82 12.81
CA ALA A 298 -2.08 1.84 13.09
C ALA A 298 -2.80 1.36 11.81
N TRP A 299 -2.98 2.27 10.84
CA TRP A 299 -3.58 1.98 9.55
C TRP A 299 -2.60 1.29 8.59
N ASP A 300 -1.35 1.76 8.56
CA ASP A 300 -0.31 1.28 7.65
C ASP A 300 0.18 -0.14 7.98
N THR A 301 0.11 -0.54 9.25
CA THR A 301 0.66 -1.80 9.76
C THR A 301 -0.38 -2.78 10.31
N GLY A 302 -1.60 -2.30 10.57
CA GLY A 302 -2.73 -3.14 11.00
C GLY A 302 -3.20 -4.14 9.94
N PHE A 303 -4.13 -5.03 10.30
CA PHE A 303 -4.69 -6.01 9.36
C PHE A 303 -5.42 -5.33 8.22
N ALA A 304 -6.17 -4.27 8.52
CA ALA A 304 -7.04 -3.59 7.57
C ALA A 304 -6.84 -2.08 7.57
N ASP A 305 -6.85 -1.52 6.38
CA ASP A 305 -6.80 -0.11 6.07
C ASP A 305 -8.12 0.32 5.42
N GLU A 306 -8.94 1.05 6.18
CA GLU A 306 -10.27 1.51 5.74
C GLU A 306 -10.27 3.00 5.37
N ARG A 307 -9.10 3.58 5.08
CA ARG A 307 -8.99 5.01 4.71
C ARG A 307 -9.70 5.39 3.42
N HIS A 308 -10.02 4.42 2.57
CA HIS A 308 -10.73 4.65 1.30
C HIS A 308 -12.26 4.52 1.44
N GLY A 309 -12.72 3.85 2.50
CA GLY A 309 -14.13 3.63 2.80
C GLY A 309 -14.74 2.47 2.01
N ASP A 310 -14.97 2.64 0.71
CA ASP A 310 -15.59 1.65 -0.18
C ASP A 310 -14.72 0.41 -0.45
N VAL A 311 -13.40 0.59 -0.46
CA VAL A 311 -12.42 -0.47 -0.67
C VAL A 311 -11.53 -0.59 0.57
N VAL A 312 -11.54 -1.76 1.21
CA VAL A 312 -10.69 -2.02 2.38
C VAL A 312 -9.46 -2.84 1.98
N VAL A 313 -8.27 -2.32 2.26
CA VAL A 313 -7.02 -3.05 2.01
C VAL A 313 -6.71 -3.93 3.21
N VAL A 314 -6.51 -5.24 3.00
CA VAL A 314 -6.25 -6.24 4.03
C VAL A 314 -4.90 -6.93 3.85
N ARG A 315 -4.29 -7.38 4.95
CA ARG A 315 -2.92 -7.92 4.98
C ARG A 315 -2.89 -9.32 5.59
N PRO A 316 -3.27 -10.37 4.84
CA PRO A 316 -3.38 -11.71 5.40
C PRO A 316 -2.03 -12.39 5.70
N MET A 317 -0.95 -11.96 5.05
CA MET A 317 0.41 -12.47 5.27
C MET A 317 1.12 -11.84 6.48
N ARG A 318 0.41 -11.01 7.25
CA ARG A 318 0.96 -10.17 8.33
C ARG A 318 1.66 -10.94 9.46
N GLU A 319 1.35 -12.22 9.62
CA GLU A 319 2.01 -13.09 10.60
C GLU A 319 3.17 -13.91 10.04
N HIS A 320 3.41 -13.93 8.72
CA HIS A 320 4.49 -14.71 8.09
C HIS A 320 5.77 -13.88 7.97
N THR A 321 6.89 -14.42 8.45
CA THR A 321 8.22 -13.83 8.26
C THR A 321 8.76 -14.13 6.86
N LEU A 322 9.69 -13.31 6.34
CA LEU A 322 10.32 -13.59 5.04
C LEU A 322 11.08 -14.94 5.02
N LYS A 323 11.65 -15.36 6.16
CA LYS A 323 12.30 -16.68 6.29
C LYS A 323 11.30 -17.82 6.10
N GLU A 324 10.12 -17.72 6.71
CA GLU A 324 9.04 -18.71 6.51
C GLU A 324 8.54 -18.70 5.07
N VAL A 325 8.32 -17.53 4.47
CA VAL A 325 7.91 -17.38 3.06
C VAL A 325 8.93 -18.03 2.13
N ALA A 326 10.23 -17.78 2.33
CA ALA A 326 11.28 -18.35 1.50
C ALA A 326 11.32 -19.89 1.58
N PHE A 327 11.22 -20.46 2.79
CA PHE A 327 11.16 -21.91 2.95
C PHE A 327 9.89 -22.51 2.34
N TYR A 328 8.73 -21.87 2.52
CA TYR A 328 7.49 -22.33 1.92
C TYR A 328 7.59 -22.36 0.40
N ASN A 329 8.03 -21.26 -0.21
CA ASN A 329 8.14 -21.16 -1.65
C ASN A 329 9.11 -22.20 -2.21
N ARG A 330 10.28 -22.39 -1.56
CA ARG A 330 11.26 -23.39 -1.97
C ARG A 330 10.74 -24.82 -1.83
N LEU A 331 10.12 -25.15 -0.69
CA LEU A 331 9.68 -26.53 -0.43
C LEU A 331 8.52 -26.92 -1.33
N PHE A 332 7.59 -26.02 -1.59
CA PHE A 332 6.37 -26.30 -2.35
C PHE A 332 6.43 -25.81 -3.80
N ALA A 333 7.63 -25.44 -4.28
CA ALA A 333 7.88 -24.99 -5.66
C ALA A 333 6.90 -23.89 -6.12
N ILE A 334 6.72 -22.86 -5.29
CA ILE A 334 5.83 -21.76 -5.60
C ILE A 334 6.50 -20.84 -6.63
N PRO A 335 5.87 -20.58 -7.79
CA PRO A 335 6.46 -19.75 -8.83
C PRO A 335 6.58 -18.29 -8.36
N THR A 336 7.75 -17.70 -8.59
CA THR A 336 8.05 -16.31 -8.27
C THR A 336 8.82 -15.69 -9.41
N VAL A 337 8.44 -14.47 -9.77
CA VAL A 337 9.11 -13.66 -10.80
C VAL A 337 9.98 -12.63 -10.09
N PHE A 338 11.21 -12.46 -10.54
CA PHE A 338 12.06 -11.38 -10.07
C PHE A 338 11.83 -10.13 -10.92
N THR A 339 11.21 -9.11 -10.34
CA THR A 339 11.10 -7.77 -10.95
C THR A 339 12.02 -6.80 -10.20
N PRO A 340 13.02 -6.20 -10.87
CA PRO A 340 13.86 -5.18 -10.25
C PRO A 340 13.00 -4.00 -9.76
N ALA A 341 13.11 -3.68 -8.47
CA ALA A 341 12.58 -2.45 -7.89
C ALA A 341 13.54 -1.27 -8.12
N ILE A 342 13.07 -0.04 -7.93
CA ILE A 342 13.84 1.20 -8.12
C ILE A 342 15.13 1.30 -7.29
N HIS A 343 15.19 0.59 -6.16
CA HIS A 343 16.35 0.56 -5.27
C HIS A 343 17.23 -0.69 -5.48
N THR A 344 16.96 -1.50 -6.50
CA THR A 344 17.73 -2.74 -6.75
C THR A 344 19.18 -2.38 -7.02
N LYS A 345 20.12 -3.06 -6.33
CA LYS A 345 21.56 -2.76 -6.33
C LYS A 345 21.95 -1.37 -5.77
N ALA A 346 21.02 -0.62 -5.17
CA ALA A 346 21.36 0.61 -4.47
C ALA A 346 22.11 0.32 -3.16
N PRO A 347 23.03 1.19 -2.70
CA PRO A 347 23.73 1.01 -1.43
C PRO A 347 22.76 1.10 -0.24
N GLU A 348 23.14 0.51 0.91
CA GLU A 348 22.27 0.48 2.11
C GLU A 348 21.83 1.87 2.58
N LYS A 349 22.66 2.90 2.38
CA LYS A 349 22.39 4.28 2.78
C LYS A 349 21.74 5.14 1.68
N ALA A 350 21.34 4.54 0.56
CA ALA A 350 20.78 5.29 -0.59
C ALA A 350 19.42 5.92 -0.30
N SER A 351 18.62 5.29 0.56
CA SER A 351 17.30 5.79 0.95
C SER A 351 16.96 5.37 2.37
N ILE A 352 15.97 6.03 2.95
CA ILE A 352 15.44 5.67 4.28
C ILE A 352 14.88 4.24 4.25
N HIS A 353 14.24 3.83 3.15
CA HIS A 353 13.72 2.46 2.99
C HIS A 353 14.84 1.42 2.99
N ARG A 354 15.92 1.64 2.22
CA ARG A 354 17.09 0.73 2.20
C ARG A 354 17.76 0.66 3.57
N LEU A 355 17.95 1.81 4.21
CA LEU A 355 18.60 1.92 5.50
C LEU A 355 17.81 1.16 6.58
N MET A 356 16.48 1.35 6.62
CA MET A 356 15.62 0.69 7.58
C MET A 356 15.50 -0.82 7.31
N GLU A 357 15.45 -1.25 6.04
CA GLU A 357 15.50 -2.68 5.71
C GLU A 357 16.81 -3.32 6.20
N ALA A 358 17.96 -2.73 5.87
CA ALA A 358 19.27 -3.23 6.28
C ALA A 358 19.40 -3.27 7.81
N PHE A 359 18.97 -2.21 8.50
CA PHE A 359 18.97 -2.11 9.96
C PHE A 359 18.15 -3.23 10.62
N VAL A 360 16.89 -3.41 10.21
CA VAL A 360 16.00 -4.42 10.80
C VAL A 360 16.49 -5.84 10.52
N LEU A 361 16.94 -6.11 9.29
CA LEU A 361 17.45 -7.44 8.93
C LEU A 361 18.74 -7.78 9.69
N ARG A 362 19.65 -6.80 9.87
CA ARG A 362 20.88 -6.95 10.66
C ARG A 362 20.56 -7.20 12.14
N LEU A 363 19.63 -6.45 12.72
CA LEU A 363 19.17 -6.69 14.10
C LEU A 363 18.50 -8.05 14.26
N GLN A 364 17.69 -8.50 13.30
CA GLN A 364 17.05 -9.80 13.34
C GLN A 364 18.06 -10.96 13.25
N ALA A 365 19.18 -10.77 12.54
CA ALA A 365 20.26 -11.75 12.46
C ALA A 365 20.97 -11.93 13.82
N GLN A 366 21.17 -10.83 14.55
CA GLN A 366 21.81 -10.85 15.87
C GLN A 366 20.85 -11.27 16.99
N PHE A 367 19.59 -10.84 16.92
CA PHE A 367 18.56 -11.07 17.94
C PHE A 367 17.31 -11.73 17.32
N PRO A 368 17.16 -13.06 17.43
CA PRO A 368 16.13 -13.84 16.71
C PRO A 368 14.63 -13.51 16.97
N SER A 369 14.30 -12.49 17.75
CA SER A 369 12.91 -12.07 18.04
C SER A 369 12.59 -10.63 17.63
N THR A 370 13.55 -9.88 17.08
CA THR A 370 13.41 -8.45 16.76
C THR A 370 12.17 -8.15 15.93
N VAL A 371 12.00 -8.83 14.79
CA VAL A 371 10.85 -8.61 13.88
C VAL A 371 9.53 -8.86 14.60
N SER A 372 9.43 -9.95 15.38
CA SER A 372 8.21 -10.24 16.12
C SER A 372 7.93 -9.23 17.23
N THR A 373 8.95 -8.73 17.91
CA THR A 373 8.78 -7.72 18.97
C THR A 373 8.30 -6.40 18.37
N VAL A 374 8.98 -5.90 17.34
CA VAL A 374 8.60 -4.66 16.64
C VAL A 374 7.16 -4.74 16.14
N TYR A 375 6.82 -5.87 15.53
CA TYR A 375 5.49 -6.12 15.00
C TYR A 375 4.41 -6.25 16.10
N ARG A 376 4.67 -6.98 17.18
CA ARG A 376 3.71 -7.08 18.30
C ARG A 376 3.50 -5.73 18.99
N THR A 377 4.50 -4.85 18.98
CA THR A 377 4.34 -3.46 19.41
C THR A 377 3.44 -2.68 18.45
N SER A 378 3.56 -2.86 17.13
CA SER A 378 2.65 -2.18 16.18
C SER A 378 1.21 -2.64 16.31
N GLU A 379 0.94 -3.88 16.73
CA GLU A 379 -0.43 -4.37 16.99
C GLU A 379 -1.12 -3.67 18.16
N LYS A 380 -0.37 -3.08 19.08
CA LYS A 380 -0.92 -2.32 20.22
C LYS A 380 -1.34 -0.91 19.82
N LEU A 381 -0.96 -0.45 18.63
CA LEU A 381 -1.36 0.87 18.14
C LEU A 381 -2.85 0.84 17.77
N VAL A 382 -3.60 1.75 18.36
CA VAL A 382 -5.05 1.87 18.14
C VAL A 382 -5.29 2.95 17.08
N LYS A 383 -6.25 2.70 16.18
CA LYS A 383 -6.74 3.73 15.26
C LYS A 383 -7.46 4.78 16.10
N ALA A 384 -7.06 6.05 16.04
CA ALA A 384 -7.73 7.12 16.77
C ALA A 384 -9.26 7.06 16.53
N PRO A 385 -10.10 7.07 17.59
CA PRO A 385 -11.55 6.91 17.44
C PRO A 385 -12.15 7.95 16.49
N ARG A 386 -13.05 7.51 15.60
CA ARG A 386 -13.93 8.39 14.81
C ARG A 386 -15.15 8.86 15.64
N ALA A 387 -14.98 9.17 16.92
CA ALA A 387 -16.06 9.64 17.79
C ALA A 387 -15.92 11.16 17.98
N GLY A 388 -16.93 12.02 17.82
CA GLY A 388 -18.34 11.83 17.49
C GLY A 388 -18.99 13.21 17.24
N GLN A 389 -20.30 13.20 17.01
CA GLN A 389 -21.23 14.32 16.76
C GLN A 389 -21.40 14.77 15.31
N ALA A 390 -22.67 14.64 14.87
CA ALA A 390 -23.39 15.29 13.79
C ALA A 390 -22.62 15.60 12.50
N ALA A 391 -23.01 14.92 11.40
CA ALA A 391 -23.01 15.40 10.01
C ALA A 391 -22.09 16.59 9.67
N SER A 392 -20.79 16.50 10.01
CA SER A 392 -19.79 17.49 9.62
C SER A 392 -19.15 17.03 8.31
N PRO A 393 -18.79 17.97 7.42
CA PRO A 393 -18.18 17.62 6.13
C PRO A 393 -16.93 16.79 6.39
N SER A 394 -16.76 15.72 5.62
CA SER A 394 -15.65 14.76 5.68
C SER A 394 -14.34 15.43 6.15
N ARG A 395 -13.79 14.98 7.29
CA ARG A 395 -12.50 15.47 7.81
C ARG A 395 -11.48 15.57 6.66
N PRO A 396 -10.72 16.67 6.57
CA PRO A 396 -9.78 16.88 5.48
C PRO A 396 -8.76 15.75 5.46
N CYS A 397 -8.45 15.24 4.26
CA CYS A 397 -7.53 14.12 4.06
C CYS A 397 -6.43 14.53 3.09
N CYS A 398 -5.24 13.95 3.27
CA CYS A 398 -4.10 14.21 2.41
C CYS A 398 -4.42 13.87 0.95
N LEU A 399 -4.12 14.78 0.04
CA LEU A 399 -4.33 14.60 -1.40
C LEU A 399 -3.62 13.36 -1.96
N LEU A 400 -2.45 13.01 -1.45
CA LEU A 400 -1.63 11.90 -2.00
C LEU A 400 -1.81 10.56 -1.31
N CYS A 401 -2.13 10.54 -0.01
CA CYS A 401 -2.18 9.28 0.73
C CYS A 401 -3.51 9.04 1.45
N LEU A 402 -4.45 9.99 1.35
CA LEU A 402 -5.77 9.95 1.98
C LEU A 402 -5.74 9.72 3.51
N CYS A 403 -4.57 9.88 4.13
CA CYS A 403 -4.45 10.01 5.57
C CYS A 403 -5.24 11.24 6.06
N THR A 404 -5.95 11.12 7.18
CA THR A 404 -6.61 12.27 7.80
C THR A 404 -5.59 13.35 8.13
N LEU A 405 -5.90 14.61 7.83
CA LEU A 405 -5.07 15.74 8.22
C LEU A 405 -5.46 16.12 9.64
N ASP A 406 -4.48 16.09 10.55
CA ASP A 406 -4.64 16.57 11.92
C ASP A 406 -4.62 18.11 11.90
N ILE A 407 -5.74 18.75 11.53
CA ILE A 407 -5.89 20.21 11.58
C ILE A 407 -6.34 20.69 12.97
N ASP A 408 -6.60 19.77 13.90
CA ASP A 408 -6.99 20.10 15.28
C ASP A 408 -5.80 20.77 16.01
N SER A 409 -5.78 22.10 15.97
CA SER A 409 -4.76 22.99 16.52
C SER A 409 -4.77 23.09 18.05
N ALA A 410 -5.80 22.55 18.70
CA ALA A 410 -5.97 22.65 20.14
C ALA A 410 -5.31 21.51 20.94
N ASP A 411 -5.23 20.29 20.39
CA ASP A 411 -4.84 19.10 21.17
C ASP A 411 -3.83 18.15 20.51
N SER A 412 -3.33 18.46 19.30
CA SER A 412 -2.40 17.55 18.63
C SER A 412 -0.94 17.84 19.02
N ALA A 413 -0.35 16.97 19.84
CA ALA A 413 1.11 16.86 20.05
C ALA A 413 1.82 16.30 18.79
N THR A 414 1.39 16.74 17.61
CA THR A 414 1.92 16.31 16.32
C THR A 414 2.89 17.35 15.79
N ALA A 415 3.91 16.92 15.06
CA ALA A 415 4.87 17.82 14.41
C ALA A 415 4.20 18.85 13.47
N PHE A 416 2.96 18.57 13.03
CA PHE A 416 2.16 19.46 12.20
C PHE A 416 1.72 20.72 12.96
N GLY A 417 1.19 20.59 14.20
CA GLY A 417 0.76 21.73 15.02
C GLY A 417 1.89 22.69 15.35
N ALA A 418 3.11 22.18 15.56
CA ALA A 418 4.29 23.02 15.79
C ALA A 418 4.70 23.85 14.55
N GLN A 419 4.56 23.30 13.34
CA GLN A 419 4.96 23.99 12.11
C GLN A 419 3.92 25.00 11.63
N THR A 420 2.63 24.68 11.74
CA THR A 420 1.54 25.62 11.40
C THR A 420 1.52 26.82 12.35
N ALA A 421 1.71 26.61 13.65
CA ALA A 421 1.87 27.71 14.62
C ALA A 421 3.04 28.64 14.25
N THR A 422 4.17 28.08 13.79
CA THR A 422 5.34 28.86 13.38
C THR A 422 5.10 29.64 12.08
N ALA A 423 4.42 29.03 11.10
CA ALA A 423 4.06 29.69 9.84
C ALA A 423 3.02 30.81 10.02
N LEU A 424 2.06 30.63 10.94
CA LEU A 424 1.08 31.66 11.32
C LEU A 424 1.76 32.83 12.06
N SER A 425 2.70 32.57 12.98
CA SER A 425 3.51 33.61 13.63
C SER A 425 4.38 34.40 12.64
N LEU A 426 4.93 33.76 11.62
CA LEU A 426 5.71 34.44 10.56
C LEU A 426 4.82 35.30 9.64
N ARG A 427 3.57 34.88 9.38
CA ARG A 427 2.61 35.69 8.61
C ARG A 427 2.08 36.90 9.39
N GLN A 428 1.92 36.79 10.71
CA GLN A 428 1.54 37.94 11.55
C GLN A 428 2.69 38.95 11.72
N ALA A 429 3.95 38.52 11.60
CA ALA A 429 5.11 39.41 11.68
C ALA A 429 5.38 40.24 10.40
N GLN A 430 4.74 39.93 9.27
CA GLN A 430 4.93 40.63 7.99
C GLN A 430 3.80 41.62 7.63
N ALA A 431 2.83 41.86 8.52
CA ALA A 431 1.86 42.94 8.35
C ALA A 431 2.46 44.29 8.81
N LYS A 432 3.43 44.83 8.07
CA LYS A 432 3.80 46.25 8.13
C LYS A 432 4.19 46.79 6.74
N GLU A 433 3.43 47.82 6.37
CA GLU A 433 3.59 48.85 5.33
C GLU A 433 3.23 48.54 3.85
N PRO A 434 2.30 49.32 3.26
CA PRO A 434 1.99 49.27 1.83
C PRO A 434 3.04 50.07 1.03
N THR A 435 3.83 49.37 0.21
CA THR A 435 4.69 50.02 -0.79
C THR A 435 3.91 50.24 -2.07
N VAL A 436 3.76 51.50 -2.45
CA VAL A 436 3.08 51.96 -3.68
C VAL A 436 3.89 51.54 -4.91
N PRO A 437 3.33 50.85 -5.92
CA PRO A 437 4.00 50.66 -7.20
C PRO A 437 3.68 51.84 -8.13
N CYS A 438 4.71 52.63 -8.43
CA CYS A 438 4.67 53.71 -9.42
C CYS A 438 5.15 53.15 -10.77
N CYS A 439 4.26 52.98 -11.75
CA CYS A 439 4.62 52.77 -13.16
C CYS A 439 3.57 53.40 -14.10
N SER A 440 4.02 54.42 -14.84
CA SER A 440 3.26 55.14 -15.87
C SER A 440 3.00 54.30 -17.14
N PRO A 441 1.94 54.58 -17.91
CA PRO A 441 1.62 53.83 -19.13
C PRO A 441 2.34 54.40 -20.36
N GLY A 442 3.02 53.55 -21.15
CA GLY A 442 3.63 53.96 -22.41
C GLY A 442 4.26 52.84 -23.24
N LEU A 443 3.49 52.35 -24.23
CA LEU A 443 3.88 51.90 -25.58
C LEU A 443 4.76 50.63 -25.80
N CYS A 444 4.39 49.92 -26.89
CA CYS A 444 5.01 48.77 -27.57
C CYS A 444 4.58 47.39 -27.02
N GLY A 445 4.05 46.44 -27.78
CA GLY A 445 3.82 46.31 -29.22
C GLY A 445 3.40 44.85 -29.47
N ASP A 446 2.41 44.67 -30.34
CA ASP A 446 1.74 43.42 -30.67
C ASP A 446 2.70 42.39 -31.30
N GLN A 447 2.93 41.24 -30.66
CA GLN A 447 3.33 39.98 -31.30
C GLN A 447 3.41 38.77 -30.33
N GLY A 448 2.59 37.75 -30.61
CA GLY A 448 2.95 36.33 -30.41
C GLY A 448 2.95 35.79 -28.97
N CYS A 449 1.77 35.67 -28.35
CA CYS A 449 1.61 35.08 -27.02
C CYS A 449 1.86 33.56 -27.02
N CYS A 450 3.07 33.15 -26.65
CA CYS A 450 3.38 31.79 -26.23
C CYS A 450 2.43 31.39 -25.07
N ARG A 451 1.68 30.29 -25.22
CA ARG A 451 0.89 29.64 -24.15
C ARG A 451 1.79 29.01 -23.08
N GLY A 452 2.58 29.83 -22.39
CA GLY A 452 3.26 29.46 -21.16
C GLY A 452 2.45 29.93 -19.96
N VAL A 453 2.16 29.04 -19.03
CA VAL A 453 1.62 29.38 -17.70
C VAL A 453 2.57 30.39 -17.04
N ARG A 454 2.04 31.49 -16.51
CA ARG A 454 2.88 32.55 -15.90
C ARG A 454 3.60 31.98 -14.66
N PRO A 455 4.85 32.41 -14.35
CA PRO A 455 5.57 31.93 -13.17
C PRO A 455 4.77 32.02 -11.86
N SER A 456 3.97 33.09 -11.71
CA SER A 456 3.07 33.31 -10.58
C SER A 456 1.97 32.24 -10.45
N GLU A 457 1.42 31.74 -11.55
CA GLU A 457 0.38 30.69 -11.54
C GLU A 457 0.95 29.32 -11.15
N ARG A 458 2.22 29.05 -11.52
CA ARG A 458 2.91 27.80 -11.16
C ARG A 458 3.22 27.72 -9.67
N GLU A 459 3.66 28.84 -9.08
CA GLU A 459 3.91 28.95 -7.64
C GLU A 459 2.62 28.80 -6.84
N GLU A 460 1.52 29.39 -7.31
CA GLU A 460 0.21 29.25 -6.70
C GLU A 460 -0.31 27.80 -6.75
N LEU A 461 -0.17 27.12 -7.90
CA LEU A 461 -0.54 25.71 -8.03
C LEU A 461 0.24 24.82 -7.05
N ARG A 462 1.54 25.07 -6.91
CA ARG A 462 2.39 24.36 -5.94
C ARG A 462 1.93 24.60 -4.50
N ALA A 463 1.60 25.84 -4.14
CA ALA A 463 1.09 26.18 -2.82
C ALA A 463 -0.22 25.42 -2.50
N ARG A 464 -1.18 25.43 -3.43
CA ARG A 464 -2.46 24.72 -3.29
C ARG A 464 -2.26 23.22 -3.09
N VAL A 465 -1.32 22.60 -3.83
CA VAL A 465 -0.99 21.18 -3.63
C VAL A 465 -0.43 20.96 -2.22
N ILE A 466 0.56 21.75 -1.80
CA ILE A 466 1.24 21.57 -0.49
C ILE A 466 0.27 21.73 0.68
N GLU A 467 -0.69 22.65 0.61
CA GLU A 467 -1.70 22.88 1.65
C GLU A 467 -2.57 21.63 1.89
N GLU A 468 -2.83 20.84 0.85
CA GLU A 468 -3.64 19.62 0.90
C GLU A 468 -2.85 18.36 1.31
N LEU A 469 -1.57 18.48 1.68
CA LEU A 469 -0.72 17.34 2.05
C LEU A 469 -0.53 17.18 3.55
N CYS A 470 -0.39 15.93 4.01
CA CYS A 470 0.11 15.64 5.35
C CYS A 470 1.61 15.94 5.47
N TYR A 471 2.13 16.05 6.69
CA TYR A 471 3.53 16.38 6.96
C TYR A 471 4.52 15.57 6.10
N SER A 472 4.43 14.25 6.13
CA SER A 472 5.35 13.38 5.38
C SER A 472 5.27 13.59 3.87
N CYS A 473 4.06 13.72 3.31
CA CYS A 473 3.89 14.02 1.89
C CYS A 473 4.44 15.42 1.52
N ARG A 474 4.33 16.41 2.42
CA ARG A 474 4.94 17.74 2.22
C ARG A 474 6.47 17.66 2.18
N VAL A 475 7.09 16.88 3.08
CA VAL A 475 8.54 16.67 3.09
C VAL A 475 8.99 16.07 1.75
N ASN A 476 8.32 15.02 1.29
CA ASN A 476 8.59 14.41 -0.01
C ASN A 476 8.39 15.39 -1.18
N MET A 477 7.40 16.29 -1.09
CA MET A 477 7.13 17.26 -2.14
C MET A 477 8.19 18.37 -2.25
N LYS A 478 9.02 18.58 -1.22
CA LYS A 478 10.15 19.51 -1.30
C LYS A 478 11.21 19.03 -2.29
N ASP A 479 11.38 17.71 -2.40
CA ASP A 479 12.35 17.07 -3.30
C ASP A 479 11.86 17.00 -4.76
N LEU A 480 10.64 17.50 -5.03
CA LEU A 480 10.09 17.68 -6.36
C LEU A 480 10.10 19.18 -6.72
N PRO A 481 10.96 19.64 -7.64
CA PRO A 481 11.13 21.07 -7.93
C PRO A 481 9.93 21.69 -8.65
N SER A 482 9.25 20.94 -9.52
CA SER A 482 8.00 21.37 -10.18
C SER A 482 6.91 20.33 -9.98
N VAL A 483 5.68 20.79 -9.75
CA VAL A 483 4.49 19.94 -9.65
C VAL A 483 3.87 19.61 -11.02
N ASP A 484 4.32 20.28 -12.10
CA ASP A 484 3.78 20.09 -13.45
C ASP A 484 3.84 18.63 -13.96
N PRO A 485 4.90 17.84 -13.66
CA PRO A 485 4.96 16.44 -14.10
C PRO A 485 4.02 15.51 -13.32
N LEU A 486 3.35 15.98 -12.27
CA LEU A 486 2.41 15.15 -11.51
C LEU A 486 1.21 14.76 -12.40
N PRO A 487 0.64 13.57 -12.18
CA PRO A 487 -0.55 13.15 -12.91
C PRO A 487 -1.71 14.16 -12.81
N PRO A 488 -2.42 14.44 -13.92
CA PRO A 488 -3.47 15.47 -13.98
C PRO A 488 -4.58 15.33 -12.93
N TYR A 489 -4.94 14.10 -12.56
CA TYR A 489 -5.98 13.85 -11.55
C TYR A 489 -5.62 14.39 -10.16
N ILE A 490 -4.33 14.45 -9.82
CA ILE A 490 -3.83 15.01 -8.56
C ILE A 490 -3.96 16.53 -8.59
N LEU A 491 -3.49 17.16 -9.66
CA LEU A 491 -3.51 18.61 -9.82
C LEU A 491 -4.95 19.15 -9.88
N THR A 492 -5.80 18.49 -10.66
CA THR A 492 -7.20 18.91 -10.81
C THR A 492 -8.02 18.71 -9.53
N GLU A 493 -7.77 17.64 -8.76
CA GLU A 493 -8.42 17.45 -7.45
C GLU A 493 -7.89 18.47 -6.43
N ALA A 494 -6.60 18.82 -6.44
CA ALA A 494 -6.06 19.89 -5.60
C ALA A 494 -6.76 21.23 -5.87
N GLN A 495 -6.90 21.61 -7.14
CA GLN A 495 -7.63 22.81 -7.55
C GLN A 495 -9.10 22.76 -7.15
N LEU A 496 -9.74 21.59 -7.17
CA LEU A 496 -11.13 21.42 -6.78
C LEU A 496 -11.30 21.59 -5.27
N ARG A 497 -10.41 21.01 -4.46
CA ARG A 497 -10.44 21.14 -2.99
C ARG A 497 -10.20 22.57 -2.56
N SER A 498 -9.21 23.24 -3.15
CA SER A 498 -8.92 24.66 -2.90
C SER A 498 -10.12 25.56 -3.25
N ARG A 499 -10.75 25.36 -4.43
CA ARG A 499 -11.97 26.11 -4.81
C ARG A 499 -13.15 25.85 -3.87
N ARG A 500 -13.33 24.61 -3.41
CA ARG A 500 -14.37 24.27 -2.43
C ARG A 500 -14.10 24.91 -1.07
N ALA A 501 -12.84 24.94 -0.63
CA ALA A 501 -12.45 25.60 0.61
C ALA A 501 -12.71 27.10 0.53
N GLN A 502 -12.33 27.75 -0.57
CA GLN A 502 -12.60 29.18 -0.81
C GLN A 502 -14.11 29.46 -0.82
N ALA A 503 -14.90 28.71 -1.59
CA ALA A 503 -16.36 28.89 -1.62
C ALA A 503 -17.00 28.67 -0.24
N THR A 504 -16.50 27.69 0.54
CA THR A 504 -17.00 27.44 1.91
C THR A 504 -16.64 28.59 2.85
N GLN A 505 -15.46 29.19 2.67
CA GLN A 505 -15.01 30.34 3.45
C GLN A 505 -15.85 31.58 3.12
N GLU A 506 -16.08 31.87 1.83
CA GLU A 506 -16.96 32.96 1.38
C GLU A 506 -18.38 32.78 1.95
N ILE A 507 -18.97 31.57 1.85
CA ILE A 507 -20.29 31.28 2.42
C ILE A 507 -20.30 31.48 3.95
N ARG A 508 -19.23 31.10 4.66
CA ARG A 508 -19.14 31.30 6.11
C ARG A 508 -19.06 32.78 6.48
N GLU A 509 -18.34 33.59 5.72
CA GLU A 509 -18.28 35.04 5.92
C GLU A 509 -19.67 35.66 5.75
N PHE A 510 -20.45 35.25 4.74
CA PHE A 510 -21.85 35.70 4.57
C PHE A 510 -22.81 35.20 5.65
N LEU A 511 -22.55 34.05 6.29
CA LEU A 511 -23.42 33.51 7.36
C LEU A 511 -23.10 34.07 8.75
N ILE A 512 -22.03 34.87 8.90
CA ILE A 512 -21.63 35.50 10.17
C ILE A 512 -22.11 36.96 10.26
N GLU A 513 -22.64 37.55 9.18
CA GLU A 513 -23.14 38.93 9.17
C GLU A 513 -24.54 39.13 9.80
N ASP A 514 -25.23 38.08 10.28
CA ASP A 514 -26.62 38.17 10.78
C ASP A 514 -26.77 38.04 12.33
N SER A 515 -25.71 38.25 13.13
CA SER A 515 -25.86 38.17 14.61
C SER A 515 -25.22 39.31 15.41
N GLU A 516 -25.06 40.49 14.83
CA GLU A 516 -24.83 41.72 15.58
C GLU A 516 -25.88 42.76 15.17
N ASP A 517 -27.15 42.51 15.53
CA ASP A 517 -28.16 43.55 15.75
C ASP A 517 -29.46 42.90 16.26
N GLU A 518 -29.60 42.77 17.58
CA GLU A 518 -30.89 42.96 18.26
C GLU A 518 -30.66 43.15 19.78
N VAL A 519 -30.55 44.44 20.13
CA VAL A 519 -30.97 45.19 21.35
C VAL A 519 -30.67 44.63 22.74
#